data_AF-A0A0K9YW43-F1
#
_entry.id   AF-A0A0K9YW43-F1
#
_cell.length_a   1.000
_cell.length_b   1.000
_cell.length_c   1.000
_cell.angle_alpha   90.00
_cell.angle_beta   90.00
_cell.angle_gamma   90.00
#
_symmetry.space_group_name_H-M   'P 1'
#
loop_
_entity.id
_entity.type
_entity.pdbx_description
1 polymer ?
#
loop_
_entity_poly.entity_id
_entity_poly.type
_entity_poly.pdbx_seq_one_letter_code
_entity_poly.pdbx_strand_id
1 'polypeptide(L)'
;MISIPLTSNSPLSHTISYSVSPLFELAASLHTLAQLSPPARFNNWSQDLLAQFKEARLSNDWEYFLPLFRYGIPDSFDPVITRGVMSVDDQYEYFVTLPSDDFVRRLQPLLKKWNQHHDIPSVAFDIEEDADYVKGRFSLFVSSYWQLFFEANWEAIAPSFVREAEQIHHVLNDLPACLDYLNKISFGITYDSEENRLLCPYEGPDYEVQQLVLYPSHFYAAEPLLSKGGAGAHLLYSFL
;
A
#
# COMPACT_ATOMS: atom_id res chain seq x y z
N MET A 1 3.14 -18.42 12.48
CA MET A 1 3.44 -17.37 13.48
C MET A 1 4.74 -16.67 13.09
N ILE A 2 4.81 -15.35 13.18
CA ILE A 2 6.09 -14.63 13.05
C ILE A 2 6.57 -14.20 14.44
N SER A 3 7.80 -14.52 14.81
CA SER A 3 8.43 -14.10 16.06
C SER A 3 9.52 -13.05 15.84
N ILE A 4 9.53 -12.03 16.69
CA ILE A 4 10.46 -10.90 16.61
C ILE A 4 11.14 -10.70 17.97
N PRO A 5 12.42 -11.05 18.12
CA PRO A 5 13.15 -10.86 19.38
C PRO A 5 13.26 -9.38 19.75
N LEU A 6 12.90 -9.04 20.99
CA LEU A 6 13.13 -7.72 21.56
C LEU A 6 14.44 -7.78 22.33
N THR A 7 15.56 -7.36 21.73
CA THR A 7 16.85 -7.43 22.45
C THR A 7 16.84 -6.51 23.66
N SER A 8 17.06 -7.06 24.86
CA SER A 8 16.87 -6.39 26.16
C SER A 8 17.72 -5.13 26.38
N ASN A 9 18.74 -4.92 25.55
CA ASN A 9 19.70 -3.81 25.62
C ASN A 9 19.65 -2.87 24.41
N SER A 10 18.72 -3.08 23.46
CA SER A 10 18.58 -2.20 22.29
C SER A 10 17.26 -1.43 22.36
N PRO A 11 17.24 -0.16 21.91
CA PRO A 11 15.99 0.56 21.73
C PRO A 11 15.03 -0.22 20.82
N LEU A 12 13.73 -0.22 21.14
CA LEU A 12 12.71 -0.86 20.28
C LEU A 12 12.69 -0.26 18.87
N SER A 13 13.18 0.97 18.70
CA SER A 13 13.34 1.63 17.39
C SER A 13 14.31 0.94 16.43
N HIS A 14 15.16 0.01 16.91
CA HIS A 14 15.97 -0.84 16.03
C HIS A 14 15.19 -2.07 15.51
N THR A 15 14.14 -2.46 16.23
CA THR A 15 13.31 -3.63 15.93
C THR A 15 12.00 -3.23 15.25
N ILE A 16 11.45 -2.06 15.56
CA ILE A 16 10.19 -1.58 15.02
C ILE A 16 10.46 -0.26 14.29
N SER A 17 10.08 -0.21 13.02
CA SER A 17 10.22 0.97 12.18
C SER A 17 8.91 1.34 11.53
N TYR A 18 8.80 2.61 11.12
CA TYR A 18 7.64 3.17 10.46
C TYR A 18 8.04 3.65 9.07
N SER A 19 7.20 3.38 8.08
CA SER A 19 7.48 3.74 6.69
C SER A 19 6.18 4.04 5.96
N VAL A 20 6.17 5.11 5.18
CA VAL A 20 5.03 5.50 4.36
C VAL A 20 5.45 5.43 2.91
N SER A 21 4.60 4.89 2.03
CA SER A 21 4.84 4.87 0.59
C SER A 21 3.81 5.76 -0.10
N PRO A 22 4.22 6.94 -0.62
CA PRO A 22 3.32 7.81 -1.38
C PRO A 22 2.76 7.09 -2.61
N LEU A 23 3.57 6.22 -3.22
CA LEU A 23 3.18 5.43 -4.38
C LEU A 23 2.11 4.40 -4.01
N PHE A 24 2.25 3.72 -2.87
CA PHE A 24 1.20 2.86 -2.34
C PHE A 24 -0.08 3.65 -2.04
N GLU A 25 0.01 4.83 -1.43
CA GLU A 25 -1.16 5.66 -1.14
C GLU A 25 -1.90 6.10 -2.42
N LEU A 26 -1.16 6.44 -3.47
CA LEU A 26 -1.75 6.73 -4.78
C LEU A 26 -2.57 5.53 -5.29
N ALA A 27 -1.98 4.32 -5.27
CA ALA A 27 -2.70 3.15 -5.76
C ALA A 27 -3.84 2.70 -4.84
N ALA A 28 -3.69 2.88 -3.53
CA ALA A 28 -4.76 2.65 -2.57
C ALA A 28 -5.93 3.60 -2.84
N SER A 29 -5.67 4.86 -3.16
CA SER A 29 -6.72 5.83 -3.52
C SER A 29 -7.46 5.43 -4.81
N LEU A 30 -6.72 4.97 -5.84
CA LEU A 30 -7.33 4.42 -7.06
C LEU A 30 -8.13 3.15 -6.78
N HIS A 31 -7.63 2.26 -5.90
CA HIS A 31 -8.38 1.09 -5.45
C HIS A 31 -9.68 1.49 -4.77
N THR A 32 -9.65 2.44 -3.83
CA THR A 32 -10.85 2.99 -3.18
C THR A 32 -11.83 3.55 -4.21
N LEU A 33 -11.34 4.31 -5.19
CA LEU A 33 -12.16 4.86 -6.28
C LEU A 33 -12.78 3.77 -7.16
N ALA A 34 -12.06 2.65 -7.36
CA ALA A 34 -12.52 1.54 -8.16
C ALA A 34 -13.58 0.67 -7.46
N GLN A 35 -13.78 0.77 -6.15
CA GLN A 35 -14.76 -0.05 -5.43
C GLN A 35 -16.21 0.29 -5.83
N LEU A 36 -17.08 -0.72 -5.90
CA LEU A 36 -18.52 -0.50 -6.11
C LEU A 36 -19.16 0.32 -4.99
N SER A 37 -18.64 0.16 -3.79
CA SER A 37 -19.14 0.78 -2.58
C SER A 37 -17.92 1.16 -1.76
N PRO A 38 -17.32 2.33 -2.02
CA PRO A 38 -16.18 2.79 -1.23
C PRO A 38 -16.55 2.93 0.25
N PRO A 39 -15.57 2.92 1.17
CA PRO A 39 -15.82 3.18 2.58
C PRO A 39 -16.54 4.52 2.74
N ALA A 40 -17.48 4.58 3.69
CA ALA A 40 -18.36 5.75 3.86
C ALA A 40 -17.59 7.09 3.98
N ARG A 41 -16.39 7.08 4.59
CA ARG A 41 -15.52 8.25 4.72
C ARG A 41 -15.03 8.83 3.39
N PHE A 42 -15.06 8.03 2.32
CA PHE A 42 -14.60 8.40 0.98
C PHE A 42 -15.72 8.62 -0.03
N ASN A 43 -17.00 8.47 0.34
CA ASN A 43 -18.11 8.60 -0.61
C ASN A 43 -18.12 9.94 -1.36
N ASN A 44 -18.02 11.06 -0.64
CA ASN A 44 -18.04 12.39 -1.25
C ASN A 44 -16.77 12.61 -2.09
N TRP A 45 -15.61 12.25 -1.54
CA TRP A 45 -14.33 12.32 -2.24
C TRP A 45 -14.36 11.56 -3.57
N SER A 46 -14.87 10.32 -3.59
CA SER A 46 -14.97 9.52 -4.81
C SER A 46 -15.90 10.15 -5.85
N GLN A 47 -17.05 10.69 -5.42
CA GLN A 47 -17.99 11.36 -6.33
C GLN A 47 -17.38 12.62 -6.96
N ASP A 48 -16.74 13.45 -6.14
CA ASP A 48 -16.09 14.68 -6.59
C ASP A 48 -14.92 14.36 -7.54
N LEU A 49 -14.12 13.34 -7.22
CA LEU A 49 -12.98 12.94 -8.03
C LEU A 49 -13.42 12.37 -9.40
N LEU A 50 -14.48 11.57 -9.46
CA LEU A 50 -15.04 11.09 -10.73
C LEU A 50 -15.58 12.23 -11.60
N ALA A 51 -16.16 13.26 -10.99
CA ALA A 51 -16.58 14.46 -11.73
C ALA A 51 -15.36 15.21 -12.30
N GLN A 52 -14.31 15.37 -11.51
CA GLN A 52 -13.06 15.99 -11.96
C GLN A 52 -12.36 15.19 -13.07
N PHE A 53 -12.41 13.86 -13.04
CA PHE A 53 -11.90 13.02 -14.14
C PHE A 53 -12.58 13.34 -15.48
N LYS A 54 -13.89 13.60 -15.45
CA LYS A 54 -14.66 13.97 -16.63
C LYS A 54 -14.25 15.34 -17.16
N GLU A 55 -14.04 16.31 -16.27
CA GLU A 55 -13.59 17.66 -16.63
C GLU A 55 -12.18 17.66 -17.23
N ALA A 56 -11.27 16.86 -16.64
CA ALA A 56 -9.90 16.70 -17.09
C ALA A 56 -9.72 15.76 -18.28
N ARG A 57 -10.81 15.15 -18.79
CA ARG A 57 -10.80 14.15 -19.88
C ARG A 57 -10.00 12.88 -19.57
N LEU A 58 -9.86 12.52 -18.29
CA LEU A 58 -9.18 11.30 -17.86
C LEU A 58 -10.13 10.09 -17.77
N SER A 59 -11.45 10.28 -17.95
CA SER A 59 -12.45 9.21 -17.80
C SER A 59 -12.17 7.98 -18.67
N ASN A 60 -11.73 8.15 -19.92
CA ASN A 60 -11.48 7.00 -20.80
C ASN A 60 -10.26 6.17 -20.35
N ASP A 61 -9.20 6.83 -19.87
CA ASP A 61 -8.04 6.13 -19.30
C ASP A 61 -8.39 5.48 -17.98
N TRP A 62 -9.21 6.15 -17.16
CA TRP A 62 -9.71 5.57 -15.94
C TRP A 62 -10.53 4.29 -16.20
N GLU A 63 -11.52 4.34 -17.10
CA GLU A 63 -12.34 3.17 -17.44
C GLU A 63 -11.49 2.01 -17.98
N TYR A 64 -10.44 2.33 -18.75
CA TYR A 64 -9.50 1.35 -19.28
C TYR A 64 -8.67 0.67 -18.18
N PHE A 65 -8.18 1.41 -17.19
CA PHE A 65 -7.33 0.88 -16.10
C PHE A 65 -8.10 0.45 -14.85
N LEU A 66 -9.37 0.80 -14.71
CA LEU A 66 -10.24 0.41 -13.59
C LEU A 66 -10.16 -1.09 -13.25
N PRO A 67 -10.12 -2.02 -14.23
CA PRO A 67 -9.98 -3.45 -13.95
C PRO A 67 -8.75 -3.82 -13.11
N LEU A 68 -7.66 -3.04 -13.22
CA LEU A 68 -6.42 -3.26 -12.47
C LEU A 68 -6.53 -2.83 -11.01
N PHE A 69 -7.55 -2.07 -10.64
CA PHE A 69 -7.71 -1.54 -9.27
C PHE A 69 -8.98 -2.02 -8.60
N ARG A 70 -9.93 -2.63 -9.32
CA ARG A 70 -11.23 -3.04 -8.75
C ARG A 70 -11.13 -3.99 -7.57
N TYR A 71 -10.21 -4.94 -7.65
CA TYR A 71 -10.16 -6.11 -6.76
C TYR A 71 -8.90 -6.21 -5.90
N GLY A 72 -8.05 -5.18 -5.94
CA GLY A 72 -6.84 -5.08 -5.15
C GLY A 72 -5.96 -3.92 -5.63
N ILE A 73 -4.78 -3.82 -5.02
CA ILE A 73 -3.71 -2.88 -5.41
C ILE A 73 -2.64 -3.69 -6.16
N PRO A 74 -2.15 -3.23 -7.32
CA PRO A 74 -1.11 -3.95 -8.04
C PRO A 74 0.19 -4.04 -7.23
N ASP A 75 0.86 -5.20 -7.30
CA ASP A 75 2.14 -5.43 -6.59
C ASP A 75 3.28 -4.51 -7.09
N SER A 76 3.08 -3.79 -8.19
CA SER A 76 3.99 -2.71 -8.60
C SER A 76 3.99 -1.54 -7.62
N PHE A 77 2.97 -1.42 -6.77
CA PHE A 77 2.85 -0.37 -5.76
C PHE A 77 3.11 -0.87 -4.34
N ASP A 78 3.48 -2.14 -4.16
CA ASP A 78 3.73 -2.73 -2.84
C ASP A 78 4.67 -1.82 -1.99
N PRO A 79 4.30 -1.48 -0.75
CA PRO A 79 5.05 -0.51 0.05
C PRO A 79 6.40 -1.04 0.53
N VAL A 80 6.61 -2.36 0.52
CA VAL A 80 7.90 -3.01 0.77
C VAL A 80 8.82 -2.82 -0.42
N ILE A 81 8.29 -2.97 -1.64
CA ILE A 81 9.06 -2.80 -2.88
C ILE A 81 9.35 -1.32 -3.15
N THR A 82 8.42 -0.44 -2.80
CA THR A 82 8.47 1.01 -3.10
C THR A 82 8.99 1.87 -1.94
N ARG A 83 9.59 1.27 -0.90
CA ARG A 83 10.03 1.95 0.34
C ARG A 83 10.93 3.18 0.13
N GLY A 84 11.62 3.30 -1.01
CA GLY A 84 12.49 4.42 -1.36
C GLY A 84 11.91 5.40 -2.39
N VAL A 85 10.70 5.16 -2.89
CA VAL A 85 10.07 5.95 -3.95
C VAL A 85 9.24 7.05 -3.30
N MET A 86 9.85 8.20 -3.04
CA MET A 86 9.26 9.25 -2.20
C MET A 86 8.86 10.51 -2.98
N SER A 87 9.63 10.87 -4.02
CA SER A 87 9.35 12.02 -4.86
C SER A 87 8.66 11.65 -6.16
N VAL A 88 8.12 12.64 -6.88
CA VAL A 88 7.53 12.46 -8.21
C VAL A 88 8.58 11.96 -9.21
N ASP A 89 9.81 12.47 -9.12
CA ASP A 89 10.92 12.04 -9.96
C ASP A 89 11.27 10.57 -9.72
N ASP A 90 11.29 10.13 -8.45
CA ASP A 90 11.52 8.72 -8.11
C ASP A 90 10.41 7.82 -8.66
N GLN A 91 9.15 8.29 -8.64
CA GLN A 91 8.02 7.53 -9.16
C GLN A 91 8.12 7.34 -10.67
N TYR A 92 8.47 8.40 -11.39
CA TYR A 92 8.68 8.31 -12.84
C TYR A 92 9.83 7.36 -13.16
N GLU A 93 10.97 7.51 -12.50
CA GLU A 93 12.13 6.63 -12.69
C GLU A 93 11.80 5.17 -12.37
N TYR A 94 11.04 4.92 -11.29
CA TYR A 94 10.61 3.58 -10.92
C TYR A 94 9.79 2.91 -12.02
N PHE A 95 8.78 3.58 -12.59
CA PHE A 95 7.98 2.98 -13.65
C PHE A 95 8.74 2.84 -14.96
N VAL A 96 9.62 3.79 -15.30
CA VAL A 96 10.45 3.68 -16.49
C VAL A 96 11.37 2.45 -16.38
N THR A 97 12.02 2.27 -15.23
CA THR A 97 13.01 1.20 -15.01
C THR A 97 12.41 -0.17 -14.70
N LEU A 98 11.14 -0.26 -14.27
CA LEU A 98 10.45 -1.53 -14.03
C LEU A 98 10.39 -2.37 -15.31
N PRO A 99 11.00 -3.58 -15.39
CA PRO A 99 10.93 -4.38 -16.61
C PRO A 99 9.49 -4.72 -16.99
N SER A 100 9.20 -4.73 -18.30
CA SER A 100 7.83 -4.89 -18.79
C SER A 100 7.24 -6.26 -18.43
N ASP A 101 8.04 -7.33 -18.46
CA ASP A 101 7.62 -8.65 -17.97
C ASP A 101 7.25 -8.63 -16.48
N ASP A 102 8.00 -7.87 -15.68
CA ASP A 102 7.75 -7.71 -14.25
C ASP A 102 6.48 -6.87 -14.00
N PHE A 103 6.26 -5.81 -14.79
CA PHE A 103 5.03 -5.03 -14.78
C PHE A 103 3.82 -5.92 -15.06
N VAL A 104 3.85 -6.68 -16.16
CA VAL A 104 2.76 -7.60 -16.54
C VAL A 104 2.53 -8.64 -15.45
N ARG A 105 3.58 -9.31 -14.96
CA ARG A 105 3.48 -10.34 -13.92
C ARG A 105 2.74 -9.82 -12.68
N ARG A 106 2.95 -8.56 -12.30
CA ARG A 106 2.33 -7.93 -11.13
C ARG A 106 0.87 -7.51 -11.36
N LEU A 107 0.43 -7.33 -12.61
CA LEU A 107 -0.97 -7.04 -12.96
C LEU A 107 -1.83 -8.30 -13.09
N GLN A 108 -1.22 -9.42 -13.51
CA GLN A 108 -1.91 -10.68 -13.82
C GLN A 108 -2.86 -11.18 -12.71
N PRO A 109 -2.52 -11.15 -11.40
CA PRO A 109 -3.44 -11.59 -10.36
C PRO A 109 -4.75 -10.79 -10.34
N LEU A 110 -4.69 -9.48 -10.60
CA LEU A 110 -5.85 -8.59 -10.56
C LEU A 110 -6.74 -8.78 -11.78
N LEU A 111 -6.13 -8.98 -12.96
CA LEU A 111 -6.87 -9.33 -14.18
C LEU A 111 -7.54 -10.70 -14.06
N LYS A 112 -6.87 -11.70 -13.47
CA LYS A 112 -7.48 -13.01 -13.18
C LYS A 112 -8.69 -12.87 -12.27
N LYS A 113 -8.58 -12.04 -11.23
CA LYS A 113 -9.69 -11.78 -10.29
C LYS A 113 -10.84 -11.02 -10.95
N TRP A 114 -10.55 -10.08 -11.85
CA TRP A 114 -11.56 -9.42 -12.66
C TRP A 114 -12.35 -10.41 -13.53
N ASN A 115 -11.66 -11.30 -14.24
CA ASN A 115 -12.27 -12.29 -15.15
C ASN A 115 -13.15 -13.32 -14.44
N GLN A 116 -13.11 -13.42 -13.11
CA GLN A 116 -14.03 -14.25 -12.31
C GLN A 116 -15.43 -13.64 -12.20
N HIS A 117 -15.57 -12.33 -12.44
CA HIS A 117 -16.79 -11.57 -12.21
C HIS A 117 -17.26 -10.78 -13.44
N HIS A 118 -16.38 -10.60 -14.43
CA HIS A 118 -16.61 -9.76 -15.60
C HIS A 118 -15.96 -10.38 -16.85
N ASP A 119 -16.35 -9.88 -18.02
CA ASP A 119 -15.68 -10.20 -19.27
C ASP A 119 -14.22 -9.70 -19.29
N ILE A 120 -13.40 -10.34 -20.12
CA ILE A 120 -11.99 -10.00 -20.28
C ILE A 120 -11.87 -8.52 -20.71
N PRO A 121 -11.16 -7.67 -19.95
CA PRO A 121 -11.10 -6.25 -20.23
C PRO A 121 -10.12 -5.95 -21.36
N SER A 122 -10.31 -4.83 -22.08
CA SER A 122 -9.42 -4.41 -23.18
C SER A 122 -7.95 -4.36 -22.79
N VAL A 123 -7.65 -3.88 -21.58
CA VAL A 123 -6.27 -3.83 -21.07
C VAL A 123 -5.59 -5.20 -21.02
N ALA A 124 -6.33 -6.30 -20.84
CA ALA A 124 -5.75 -7.64 -20.85
C ALA A 124 -5.34 -8.06 -22.27
N PHE A 125 -6.16 -7.75 -23.28
CA PHE A 125 -5.82 -8.03 -24.69
C PHE A 125 -4.61 -7.20 -25.14
N ASP A 126 -4.60 -5.91 -24.79
CA ASP A 126 -3.49 -5.03 -25.19
C ASP A 126 -2.17 -5.43 -24.50
N ILE A 127 -2.22 -6.00 -23.28
CA ILE A 127 -1.02 -6.56 -22.61
C ILE A 127 -0.45 -7.74 -23.38
N GLU A 128 -1.31 -8.59 -23.96
CA GLU A 128 -0.87 -9.75 -24.76
C GLU A 128 -0.32 -9.33 -26.12
N GLU A 129 -0.85 -8.24 -26.70
CA GLU A 129 -0.40 -7.70 -27.99
C GLU A 129 0.87 -6.84 -27.86
N ASP A 130 0.88 -5.88 -26.93
CA ASP A 130 1.98 -4.94 -26.71
C ASP A 130 2.01 -4.43 -25.25
N ALA A 131 2.72 -5.17 -24.39
CA ALA A 131 2.89 -4.82 -22.99
C ALA A 131 3.62 -3.48 -22.76
N ASP A 132 4.55 -3.10 -23.65
CA ASP A 132 5.29 -1.84 -23.54
C ASP A 132 4.38 -0.63 -23.79
N TYR A 133 3.48 -0.75 -24.77
CA TYR A 133 2.43 0.25 -25.02
C TYR A 133 1.54 0.43 -23.79
N VAL A 134 1.03 -0.65 -23.20
CA VAL A 134 0.18 -0.57 -22.01
C VAL A 134 0.93 0.02 -20.82
N LYS A 135 2.19 -0.39 -20.59
CA LYS A 135 3.04 0.17 -19.55
C LYS A 135 3.25 1.68 -19.75
N GLY A 136 3.52 2.13 -20.98
CA GLY A 136 3.67 3.55 -21.31
C GLY A 136 2.40 4.35 -21.02
N ARG A 137 1.23 3.85 -21.45
CA ARG A 137 -0.07 4.47 -21.17
C ARG A 137 -0.37 4.48 -19.67
N PHE A 138 -0.03 3.42 -18.95
CA PHE A 138 -0.21 3.32 -17.51
C PHE A 138 0.63 4.37 -16.77
N SER A 139 1.91 4.52 -17.12
CA SER A 139 2.78 5.55 -16.57
C SER A 139 2.24 6.97 -16.79
N LEU A 140 1.72 7.25 -17.98
CA LEU A 140 1.10 8.54 -18.29
C LEU A 140 -0.17 8.76 -17.46
N PHE A 141 -1.01 7.73 -17.32
CA PHE A 141 -2.21 7.80 -16.50
C PHE A 141 -1.88 8.08 -15.02
N VAL A 142 -0.97 7.30 -14.42
CA VAL A 142 -0.54 7.48 -13.02
C VAL A 142 0.09 8.86 -12.81
N SER A 143 0.94 9.32 -13.74
CA SER A 143 1.55 10.65 -13.64
C SER A 143 0.51 11.77 -13.76
N SER A 144 -0.45 11.63 -14.67
CA SER A 144 -1.56 12.60 -14.82
C SER A 144 -2.44 12.61 -13.58
N TYR A 145 -2.75 11.43 -13.03
CA TYR A 145 -3.51 11.30 -11.80
C TYR A 145 -2.79 11.96 -10.62
N TRP A 146 -1.47 11.76 -10.51
CA TRP A 146 -0.64 12.42 -9.51
C TRP A 146 -0.78 13.93 -9.58
N GLN A 147 -0.44 14.51 -10.73
CA GLN A 147 -0.36 15.96 -10.91
C GLN A 147 -1.71 16.68 -10.83
N LEU A 148 -2.78 16.05 -11.33
CA LEU A 148 -4.08 16.69 -11.41
C LEU A 148 -4.89 16.56 -10.12
N PHE A 149 -4.68 15.49 -9.35
CA PHE A 149 -5.60 15.15 -8.25
C PHE A 149 -4.91 14.68 -6.98
N PHE A 150 -3.92 13.79 -7.07
CA PHE A 150 -3.38 13.14 -5.88
C PHE A 150 -2.42 14.03 -5.10
N GLU A 151 -1.62 14.87 -5.77
CA GLU A 151 -0.63 15.74 -5.11
C GLU A 151 -1.26 16.62 -4.02
N ALA A 152 -2.34 17.31 -4.33
CA ALA A 152 -3.06 18.14 -3.35
C ALA A 152 -3.63 17.31 -2.18
N ASN A 153 -4.11 16.09 -2.45
CA ASN A 153 -4.57 15.18 -1.39
C ASN A 153 -3.40 14.72 -0.51
N TRP A 154 -2.27 14.38 -1.13
CA TRP A 154 -1.04 13.97 -0.44
C TRP A 154 -0.52 15.08 0.48
N GLU A 155 -0.45 16.33 0.01
CA GLU A 155 -0.07 17.48 0.82
C GLU A 155 -0.98 17.68 2.04
N ALA A 156 -2.27 17.36 1.92
CA ALA A 156 -3.23 17.46 3.01
C ALA A 156 -3.07 16.34 4.06
N ILE A 157 -2.75 15.11 3.63
CA ILE A 157 -2.67 13.94 4.53
C ILE A 157 -1.26 13.67 5.06
N ALA A 158 -0.20 14.03 4.33
CA ALA A 158 1.19 13.79 4.70
C ALA A 158 1.56 14.27 6.12
N PRO A 159 1.12 15.46 6.58
CA PRO A 159 1.38 15.91 7.95
C PRO A 159 0.81 14.98 9.03
N SER A 160 -0.28 14.26 8.75
CA SER A 160 -0.86 13.30 9.69
C SER A 160 0.04 12.07 9.85
N PHE A 161 0.64 11.58 8.78
CA PHE A 161 1.61 10.50 8.85
C PHE A 161 2.89 10.89 9.59
N VAL A 162 3.32 12.15 9.49
CA VAL A 162 4.46 12.66 10.27
C VAL A 162 4.13 12.65 11.77
N ARG A 163 2.95 13.13 12.15
CA ARG A 163 2.49 13.10 13.56
C ARG A 163 2.40 11.67 14.11
N GLU A 164 1.91 10.73 13.32
CA GLU A 164 1.88 9.32 13.73
C GLU A 164 3.29 8.75 13.88
N ALA A 165 4.23 9.09 12.99
CA ALA A 165 5.64 8.69 13.12
C ALA A 165 6.27 9.21 14.42
N GLU A 166 6.00 10.46 14.79
CA GLU A 166 6.46 11.07 16.05
C GLU A 166 5.84 10.35 17.26
N GLN A 167 4.54 10.05 17.21
CA GLN A 167 3.87 9.30 18.25
C GLN A 167 4.46 7.89 18.41
N ILE A 168 4.71 7.19 17.29
CA ILE A 168 5.35 5.87 17.29
C ILE A 168 6.74 5.97 17.92
N HIS A 169 7.54 6.95 17.52
CA HIS A 169 8.87 7.18 18.10
C HIS A 169 8.81 7.36 19.62
N HIS A 170 7.80 8.06 20.13
CA HIS A 170 7.59 8.21 21.57
C HIS A 170 7.20 6.91 22.27
N VAL A 171 6.22 6.15 21.75
CA VAL A 171 5.77 4.90 22.38
C VAL A 171 6.82 3.80 22.31
N LEU A 172 7.76 3.84 21.36
CA LEU A 172 8.87 2.88 21.29
C LEU A 172 9.90 3.02 22.44
N ASN A 173 9.78 4.05 23.29
CA ASN A 173 10.60 4.16 24.50
C ASN A 173 10.02 3.39 25.69
N ASP A 174 8.78 2.91 25.58
CA ASP A 174 8.07 2.21 26.66
C ASP A 174 7.34 0.98 26.11
N LEU A 175 7.78 -0.21 26.50
CA LEU A 175 7.25 -1.47 25.96
C LEU A 175 5.72 -1.60 26.16
N PRO A 176 5.14 -1.34 27.34
CA PRO A 176 3.68 -1.28 27.51
C PRO A 176 2.98 -0.35 26.51
N ALA A 177 3.42 0.91 26.38
CA ALA A 177 2.83 1.84 25.42
C ALA A 177 2.96 1.36 23.96
N CYS A 178 4.09 0.75 23.61
CA CYS A 178 4.30 0.13 22.30
C CYS A 178 3.30 -1.03 22.06
N LEU A 179 3.12 -1.93 23.02
CA LEU A 179 2.20 -3.05 22.91
C LEU A 179 0.74 -2.57 22.79
N ASP A 180 0.38 -1.54 23.55
CA ASP A 180 -0.93 -0.90 23.46
C ASP A 180 -1.16 -0.29 22.08
N TYR A 181 -0.13 0.34 21.49
CA TYR A 181 -0.20 0.88 20.14
C TYR A 181 -0.37 -0.23 19.09
N LEU A 182 0.47 -1.27 19.14
CA LEU A 182 0.42 -2.38 18.19
C LEU A 182 -0.95 -3.08 18.21
N ASN A 183 -1.55 -3.26 19.39
CA ASN A 183 -2.89 -3.85 19.52
C ASN A 183 -4.02 -2.96 19.02
N LYS A 184 -3.82 -1.64 18.90
CA LYS A 184 -4.79 -0.74 18.25
C LYS A 184 -4.78 -0.87 16.74
N ILE A 185 -3.61 -1.06 16.14
CA ILE A 185 -3.46 -1.11 14.68
C ILE A 185 -3.58 -2.53 14.11
N SER A 186 -3.35 -3.57 14.91
CA SER A 186 -3.51 -4.96 14.49
C SER A 186 -3.85 -5.86 15.68
N PHE A 187 -4.97 -6.57 15.57
CA PHE A 187 -5.40 -7.48 16.62
C PHE A 187 -4.55 -8.75 16.64
N GLY A 188 -4.14 -9.18 17.83
CA GLY A 188 -3.49 -10.48 18.04
C GLY A 188 -1.97 -10.46 18.09
N ILE A 189 -1.32 -9.30 17.95
CA ILE A 189 0.09 -9.17 18.30
C ILE A 189 0.23 -9.33 19.81
N THR A 190 0.96 -10.36 20.23
CA THR A 190 1.18 -10.68 21.65
C THR A 190 2.65 -10.55 22.02
N TYR A 191 2.92 -10.41 23.30
CA TYR A 191 4.26 -10.36 23.85
C TYR A 191 4.50 -11.58 24.72
N ASP A 192 5.55 -12.32 24.40
CA ASP A 192 6.07 -13.42 25.22
C ASP A 192 7.17 -12.85 26.12
N SER A 193 6.85 -12.76 27.42
CA SER A 193 7.76 -12.23 28.44
C SER A 193 8.87 -13.19 28.86
N GLU A 194 8.68 -14.50 28.69
CA GLU A 194 9.70 -15.49 29.06
C GLU A 194 10.87 -15.41 28.09
N GLU A 195 10.54 -15.27 26.81
CA GLU A 195 11.52 -15.26 25.73
C GLU A 195 11.77 -13.85 25.16
N ASN A 196 11.15 -12.83 25.73
CA ASN A 196 11.25 -11.42 25.37
C ASN A 196 11.09 -11.17 23.85
N ARG A 197 9.96 -11.58 23.29
CA ARG A 197 9.68 -11.52 21.84
C ARG A 197 8.24 -11.09 21.54
N LEU A 198 8.06 -10.41 20.42
CA LEU A 198 6.73 -10.19 19.83
C LEU A 198 6.32 -11.41 19.02
N LEU A 199 5.07 -11.81 19.13
CA LEU A 199 4.45 -12.88 18.37
C LEU A 199 3.32 -12.29 17.53
N CYS A 200 3.48 -12.35 16.21
CA CYS A 200 2.53 -11.80 15.25
C CYS A 200 1.81 -12.95 14.51
N PRO A 201 0.46 -12.99 14.53
CA PRO A 201 -0.30 -14.04 13.86
C PRO A 201 -0.04 -13.97 12.35
N TYR A 202 0.29 -15.12 11.75
CA TYR A 202 0.65 -15.19 10.34
C TYR A 202 0.15 -16.50 9.74
N GLU A 203 -0.57 -16.40 8.62
CA GLU A 203 -1.06 -17.53 7.84
C GLU A 203 0.06 -18.09 6.96
N GLY A 204 0.91 -18.91 7.57
CA GLY A 204 2.02 -19.55 6.89
C GLY A 204 2.97 -20.26 7.85
N PRO A 205 4.14 -20.71 7.35
CA PRO A 205 5.17 -21.30 8.19
C PRO A 205 5.61 -20.34 9.31
N ASP A 206 6.16 -20.91 10.38
CA ASP A 206 6.73 -20.10 11.43
C ASP A 206 8.05 -19.46 10.97
N TYR A 207 8.21 -18.18 11.25
CA TYR A 207 9.41 -17.42 10.90
C TYR A 207 9.91 -16.62 12.09
N GLU A 208 11.22 -16.60 12.28
CA GLU A 208 11.87 -15.60 13.11
C GLU A 208 12.41 -14.48 12.21
N VAL A 209 12.09 -13.23 12.53
CA VAL A 209 12.52 -12.03 11.80
C VAL A 209 13.11 -11.01 12.76
N GLN A 210 13.91 -10.09 12.24
CA GLN A 210 14.63 -9.12 13.07
C GLN A 210 13.85 -7.82 13.27
N GLN A 211 12.90 -7.51 12.38
CA GLN A 211 12.22 -6.23 12.37
C GLN A 211 10.73 -6.35 12.05
N LEU A 212 9.95 -5.46 12.64
CA LEU A 212 8.59 -5.12 12.26
C LEU A 212 8.61 -3.75 11.57
N VAL A 213 8.06 -3.66 10.36
CA VAL A 213 7.90 -2.41 9.63
C VAL A 213 6.42 -2.09 9.52
N LEU A 214 6.03 -0.93 10.04
CA LEU A 214 4.66 -0.43 10.08
C LEU A 214 4.41 0.46 8.85
N TYR A 215 3.42 0.09 8.04
CA TYR A 215 2.99 0.82 6.85
C TYR A 215 1.53 1.28 7.03
N PRO A 216 1.30 2.51 7.50
CA PRO A 216 -0.04 3.04 7.52
C PRO A 216 -0.51 3.41 6.12
N SER A 217 -1.83 3.47 5.96
CA SER A 217 -2.43 3.96 4.74
C SER A 217 -3.76 4.66 5.01
N HIS A 218 -3.94 5.84 4.44
CA HIS A 218 -5.18 6.60 4.57
C HIS A 218 -6.29 5.94 3.74
N PHE A 219 -5.99 5.57 2.50
CA PHE A 219 -6.98 5.03 1.57
C PHE A 219 -7.22 3.52 1.74
N TYR A 220 -6.25 2.76 2.28
CA TYR A 220 -6.45 1.35 2.58
C TYR A 220 -7.50 1.18 3.68
N ALA A 221 -8.59 0.51 3.34
CA ALA A 221 -9.75 0.31 4.21
C ALA A 221 -10.12 -1.18 4.28
N ALA A 222 -9.13 -2.01 4.58
CA ALA A 222 -9.30 -3.42 4.86
C ALA A 222 -8.66 -3.78 6.21
N GLU A 223 -8.81 -5.03 6.63
CA GLU A 223 -8.15 -5.55 7.83
C GLU A 223 -6.62 -5.43 7.71
N PRO A 224 -5.90 -5.21 8.82
CA PRO A 224 -4.45 -5.13 8.81
C PRO A 224 -3.82 -6.38 8.19
N LEU A 225 -2.91 -6.19 7.26
CA LEU A 225 -2.25 -7.26 6.53
C LEU A 225 -0.80 -7.40 6.98
N LEU A 226 -0.47 -8.55 7.55
CA LEU A 226 0.90 -8.91 7.90
C LEU A 226 1.51 -9.78 6.80
N SER A 227 2.64 -9.36 6.25
CA SER A 227 3.42 -10.13 5.28
C SER A 227 4.88 -10.31 5.72
N LYS A 228 5.52 -11.38 5.25
CA LYS A 228 6.94 -11.66 5.48
C LYS A 228 7.74 -11.27 4.24
N GLY A 229 8.69 -10.36 4.38
CA GLY A 229 9.56 -9.87 3.30
C GLY A 229 11.02 -9.83 3.74
N GLY A 230 11.92 -10.52 3.03
CA GLY A 230 13.34 -10.56 3.40
C GLY A 230 13.56 -10.99 4.86
N ALA A 231 14.16 -10.11 5.66
CA ALA A 231 14.45 -10.29 7.09
C ALA A 231 13.45 -9.57 8.03
N GLY A 232 12.34 -9.03 7.48
CA GLY A 232 11.35 -8.28 8.22
C GLY A 232 9.93 -8.83 8.10
N ALA A 233 9.10 -8.47 9.07
CA ALA A 233 7.65 -8.50 8.98
C ALA A 233 7.15 -7.11 8.59
N HIS A 234 6.17 -7.07 7.68
CA HIS A 234 5.61 -5.83 7.15
C HIS A 234 4.12 -5.81 7.48
N LEU A 235 3.71 -4.84 8.29
CA LEU A 235 2.33 -4.68 8.71
C LEU A 235 1.72 -3.47 7.99
N LEU A 236 0.86 -3.74 7.01
CA LEU A 236 0.03 -2.73 6.36
C LEU A 236 -1.27 -2.55 7.16
N TYR A 237 -1.64 -1.32 7.48
CA TYR A 237 -2.84 -1.02 8.26
C TYR A 237 -3.52 0.27 7.83
N SER A 238 -4.81 0.39 8.13
CA SER A 238 -5.55 1.64 7.93
C SER A 238 -5.10 2.68 8.95
N PHE A 239 -4.75 3.86 8.48
CA PHE A 239 -4.42 5.01 9.33
C PHE A 239 -5.60 5.34 10.25
N LEU A 240 -5.30 5.56 11.53
CA LEU A 240 -6.27 5.79 12.62
C LEU A 240 -6.84 7.22 12.61
#